data_AF-A0A133V446-F1
#
_entry.id   AF-A0A133V446-F1
#
_cell.length_a   1.000
_cell.length_b   1.000
_cell.length_c   1.000
_cell.angle_alpha   90.00
_cell.angle_beta   90.00
_cell.angle_gamma   90.00
#
_symmetry.space_group_name_H-M   'P 1'
#
loop_
_entity.id
_entity.type
_entity.pdbx_description
1 polymer ?
#
loop_
_entity_poly.entity_id
_entity_poly.type
_entity_poly.pdbx_seq_one_letter_code
_entity_poly.pdbx_strand_id
1 'polypeptide(L)'
;MIDPEKFEQRWNSFSSNYMRDFNSFWNWKLEIEKSNGHILDDSNLGSTHRRLCGILPGWQTYRPYGLNEQILREALEEISWAYDKIRNHSLLEFKDIPRETLRLIWTELGRVKTKNRSDYQYVMSVCKPLMMLWGQTLAFDKNVRKKIPFAAKTKSKWNFETWKSIMNGFSHKLNQSPETVEFLKEWSRKEFGTDTPAPYGRFLDIYYFTDSSKRFQQTRFL
;
A
#
# COMPACT_ATOMS: atom_id res chain seq x y z
N MET A 1 12.88 14.32 -6.24
CA MET A 1 11.53 13.92 -5.73
C MET A 1 11.63 13.19 -4.40
N ILE A 2 12.57 12.26 -4.25
CA ILE A 2 13.02 11.73 -2.97
C ILE A 2 14.48 12.17 -2.79
N ASP A 3 14.81 12.59 -1.58
CA ASP A 3 16.19 12.85 -1.18
C ASP A 3 16.72 11.57 -0.50
N PRO A 4 17.81 10.95 -1.00
CA PRO A 4 18.32 9.67 -0.49
C PRO A 4 18.67 9.68 0.99
N GLU A 5 19.39 10.71 1.47
CA GLU A 5 19.80 10.83 2.88
C GLU A 5 18.57 10.93 3.79
N LYS A 6 17.61 11.77 3.40
CA LYS A 6 16.35 11.92 4.13
C LYS A 6 15.50 10.66 4.10
N PHE A 7 15.55 9.89 3.00
CA PHE A 7 14.87 8.61 2.91
C PHE A 7 15.46 7.62 3.90
N GLU A 8 16.79 7.46 3.92
CA GLU A 8 17.49 6.56 4.84
C GLU A 8 17.25 6.94 6.31
N GLN A 9 17.32 8.23 6.65
CA GLN A 9 16.94 8.72 7.98
C GLN A 9 15.51 8.31 8.34
N ARG A 10 14.56 8.47 7.41
CA ARG A 10 13.16 8.10 7.64
C ARG A 10 12.96 6.60 7.76
N TRP A 11 13.66 5.81 6.95
CA TRP A 11 13.65 4.35 7.02
C TRP A 11 14.03 3.87 8.42
N ASN A 12 15.15 4.39 8.95
CA ASN A 12 15.68 4.02 10.26
C ASN A 12 14.78 4.50 11.42
N SER A 13 14.05 5.61 11.24
CA SER A 13 13.12 6.14 12.25
C SER A 13 11.67 5.64 12.12
N PHE A 14 11.34 4.90 11.05
CA PHE A 14 9.96 4.50 10.80
C PHE A 14 9.48 3.50 11.86
N SER A 15 8.16 3.46 12.13
CA SER A 15 7.58 2.52 13.09
C SER A 15 8.04 1.08 12.83
N SER A 16 8.80 0.51 13.77
CA SER A 16 9.39 -0.83 13.66
C SER A 16 8.33 -1.92 13.49
N ASN A 17 7.17 -1.78 14.14
CA ASN A 17 6.06 -2.71 13.98
C ASN A 17 5.52 -2.68 12.55
N TYR A 18 5.31 -1.49 11.98
CA TYR A 18 4.85 -1.37 10.59
C TYR A 18 5.87 -1.95 9.61
N MET A 19 7.15 -1.65 9.81
CA MET A 19 8.25 -2.21 9.01
C MET A 19 8.23 -3.75 9.05
N ARG A 20 8.16 -4.32 10.25
CA ARG A 20 8.16 -5.78 10.43
C ARG A 20 6.97 -6.44 9.75
N ASP A 21 5.77 -5.90 9.93
CA ASP A 21 4.55 -6.48 9.34
C ASP A 21 4.60 -6.45 7.81
N PHE A 22 5.00 -5.30 7.23
CA PHE A 22 5.15 -5.17 5.78
C PHE A 22 6.22 -6.11 5.25
N ASN A 23 7.44 -6.07 5.80
CA ASN A 23 8.57 -6.86 5.31
C ASN A 23 8.29 -8.36 5.41
N SER A 24 7.68 -8.82 6.51
CA SER A 24 7.29 -10.22 6.69
C SER A 24 6.28 -10.68 5.63
N PHE A 25 5.25 -9.86 5.36
CA PHE A 25 4.27 -10.17 4.32
C PHE A 25 4.89 -10.12 2.93
N TRP A 26 5.68 -9.08 2.63
CA TRP A 26 6.28 -8.85 1.32
C TRP A 26 7.26 -9.95 0.94
N ASN A 27 8.14 -10.36 1.87
CA ASN A 27 9.06 -11.48 1.63
C ASN A 27 8.30 -12.78 1.34
N TRP A 28 7.27 -13.08 2.14
CA TRP A 28 6.42 -14.24 1.87
C TRP A 28 5.75 -14.18 0.50
N LYS A 29 5.20 -13.02 0.12
CA LYS A 29 4.62 -12.78 -1.21
C LYS A 29 5.63 -13.05 -2.32
N LEU A 30 6.85 -12.53 -2.21
CA LEU A 30 7.91 -12.72 -3.20
C LEU A 30 8.26 -14.20 -3.37
N GLU A 31 8.31 -14.98 -2.29
CA GLU A 31 8.56 -16.42 -2.39
C GLU A 31 7.44 -17.18 -3.12
N ILE A 32 6.18 -16.82 -2.88
CA ILE A 32 5.05 -17.41 -3.64
C ILE A 32 5.13 -17.05 -5.12
N GLU A 33 5.32 -15.77 -5.43
CA GLU A 33 5.24 -15.27 -6.82
C GLU A 33 6.44 -15.65 -7.70
N LYS A 34 7.55 -16.11 -7.11
CA LYS A 34 8.65 -16.74 -7.86
C LYS A 34 8.27 -18.10 -8.47
N SER A 35 7.21 -18.75 -7.95
CA SER A 35 6.87 -20.15 -8.26
C SER A 35 5.68 -20.30 -9.24
N ASN A 36 5.49 -19.34 -10.15
CA ASN A 36 4.38 -19.23 -11.12
C ASN A 36 2.95 -19.06 -10.54
N GLY A 37 2.78 -19.07 -9.21
CA GLY A 37 1.52 -18.73 -8.54
C GLY A 37 1.39 -17.23 -8.20
N HIS A 38 0.32 -16.88 -7.51
CA HIS A 38 0.17 -15.55 -6.93
C HIS A 38 -0.61 -15.60 -5.61
N ILE A 39 -0.41 -14.60 -4.75
CA ILE A 39 -0.92 -14.66 -3.37
C ILE A 39 -2.45 -14.73 -3.23
N LEU A 40 -3.20 -14.47 -4.30
CA LEU A 40 -4.67 -14.56 -4.32
C LEU A 40 -5.21 -15.75 -5.12
N ASP A 41 -4.36 -16.64 -5.61
CA ASP A 41 -4.81 -17.88 -6.25
C ASP A 41 -5.46 -18.82 -5.21
N ASP A 42 -6.14 -19.88 -5.69
CA ASP A 42 -6.89 -20.81 -4.84
C ASP A 42 -6.01 -21.47 -3.76
N SER A 43 -4.72 -21.65 -4.03
CA SER A 43 -3.78 -22.30 -3.09
C SER A 43 -3.32 -21.34 -1.99
N ASN A 44 -3.29 -20.04 -2.26
CA ASN A 44 -2.70 -19.03 -1.38
C ASN A 44 -3.72 -18.07 -0.74
N LEU A 45 -4.95 -17.98 -1.25
CA LEU A 45 -5.98 -17.05 -0.79
C LEU A 45 -6.22 -17.12 0.72
N GLY A 46 -6.34 -18.33 1.28
CA GLY A 46 -6.55 -18.54 2.71
C GLY A 46 -5.39 -18.04 3.58
N SER A 47 -4.16 -18.22 3.09
CA SER A 47 -2.94 -17.72 3.76
C SER A 47 -2.85 -16.20 3.68
N THR A 48 -3.16 -15.60 2.53
CA THR A 48 -3.22 -14.14 2.38
C THR A 48 -4.25 -13.52 3.29
N HIS A 49 -5.47 -14.07 3.30
CA HIS A 49 -6.55 -13.61 4.16
C HIS A 49 -6.15 -13.61 5.63
N ARG A 50 -5.62 -14.74 6.14
CA ARG A 50 -5.16 -14.87 7.53
C ARG A 50 -4.10 -13.83 7.89
N ARG A 51 -3.10 -13.63 7.02
CA ARG A 51 -2.03 -12.63 7.24
C ARG A 51 -2.58 -11.21 7.27
N LEU A 52 -3.47 -10.86 6.35
CA LEU A 52 -4.11 -9.54 6.33
C LEU A 52 -5.01 -9.31 7.55
N CYS A 53 -5.73 -10.33 8.03
CA CYS A 53 -6.49 -10.26 9.29
C CYS A 53 -5.58 -9.97 10.49
N GLY A 54 -4.37 -10.51 10.53
CA GLY A 54 -3.40 -10.20 11.59
C GLY A 54 -2.83 -8.78 11.53
N ILE A 55 -2.60 -8.26 10.32
CA ILE A 55 -1.86 -7.00 10.12
C ILE A 55 -2.78 -5.77 10.12
N LEU A 56 -3.87 -5.81 9.35
CA LEU A 56 -4.68 -4.62 9.05
C LEU A 56 -5.35 -4.00 10.30
N PRO A 57 -5.82 -4.76 11.30
CA PRO A 57 -6.31 -4.18 12.55
C PRO A 57 -5.22 -3.43 13.34
N GLY A 58 -4.00 -3.98 13.42
CA GLY A 58 -2.85 -3.35 14.06
C GLY A 58 -2.47 -2.03 13.40
N TRP A 59 -2.65 -1.96 12.08
CA TRP A 59 -2.45 -0.75 11.28
C TRP A 59 -3.63 0.22 11.33
N GLN A 60 -4.67 -0.08 12.10
CA GLN A 60 -5.86 0.78 12.28
C GLN A 60 -6.62 1.05 10.98
N THR A 61 -6.50 0.16 9.99
CA THR A 61 -7.05 0.32 8.62
C THR A 61 -8.54 0.63 8.62
N TYR A 62 -9.30 -0.04 9.49
CA TYR A 62 -10.77 -0.01 9.48
C TYR A 62 -11.40 0.73 10.66
N ARG A 63 -10.64 1.54 11.42
CA ARG A 63 -11.22 2.32 12.52
C ARG A 63 -12.33 3.28 12.07
N PRO A 64 -13.36 3.53 12.91
CA PRO A 64 -13.57 2.93 14.24
C PRO A 64 -14.26 1.56 14.22
N TYR A 65 -14.77 1.11 13.07
CA TYR A 65 -15.71 -0.02 12.98
C TYR A 65 -15.06 -1.41 13.01
N GLY A 66 -13.73 -1.50 12.87
CA GLY A 66 -13.00 -2.77 12.88
C GLY A 66 -13.04 -3.50 11.53
N LEU A 67 -12.31 -4.62 11.44
CA LEU A 67 -12.24 -5.46 10.25
C LEU A 67 -13.43 -6.42 10.21
N ASN A 68 -14.15 -6.49 9.09
CA ASN A 68 -15.03 -7.60 8.79
C ASN A 68 -14.26 -8.65 7.98
N GLU A 69 -13.86 -9.73 8.64
CA GLU A 69 -12.99 -10.76 8.03
C GLU A 69 -13.67 -11.50 6.88
N GLN A 70 -14.97 -11.77 6.99
CA GLN A 70 -15.72 -12.46 5.94
C GLN A 70 -15.78 -11.60 4.66
N ILE A 71 -16.11 -10.31 4.79
CA ILE A 71 -16.14 -9.39 3.65
C ILE A 71 -14.74 -9.21 3.05
N LEU A 72 -13.69 -9.19 3.88
CA LEU A 72 -12.32 -9.18 3.37
C LEU A 72 -12.01 -10.42 2.55
N ARG A 73 -12.40 -11.62 3.01
CA ARG A 73 -12.17 -12.86 2.26
C ARG A 73 -12.85 -12.82 0.90
N GLU A 74 -14.13 -12.48 0.87
CA GLU A 74 -14.90 -12.35 -0.37
C GLU A 74 -14.31 -11.29 -1.30
N ALA A 75 -13.83 -10.16 -0.75
CA ALA A 75 -13.20 -9.11 -1.55
C ALA A 75 -11.88 -9.58 -2.17
N LEU A 76 -11.08 -10.38 -1.45
CA LEU A 76 -9.83 -10.94 -1.96
C LEU A 76 -10.08 -11.98 -3.07
N GLU A 77 -11.12 -12.79 -2.91
CA GLU A 77 -11.56 -13.77 -3.91
C GLU A 77 -12.02 -13.06 -5.20
N GLU A 78 -12.91 -12.06 -5.07
CA GLU A 78 -13.45 -11.30 -6.20
C GLU A 78 -12.37 -10.56 -7.00
N ILE A 79 -11.35 -10.02 -6.32
CA ILE A 79 -10.27 -9.29 -6.99
C ILE A 79 -9.14 -10.18 -7.49
N SER A 80 -9.18 -11.50 -7.27
CA SER A 80 -8.05 -12.40 -7.53
C SER A 80 -7.49 -12.27 -8.95
N TRP A 81 -8.36 -12.33 -9.96
CA TRP A 81 -7.97 -12.17 -11.37
C TRP A 81 -7.47 -10.75 -11.69
N ALA A 82 -8.04 -9.73 -11.05
CA ALA A 82 -7.66 -8.34 -11.26
C ALA A 82 -6.28 -8.07 -10.63
N TYR A 83 -6.03 -8.68 -9.47
CA TYR A 83 -4.74 -8.68 -8.82
C TYR A 83 -3.66 -9.34 -9.68
N ASP A 84 -3.94 -10.52 -10.25
CA ASP A 84 -3.01 -11.22 -11.14
C ASP A 84 -2.59 -10.36 -12.34
N LYS A 85 -3.49 -9.50 -12.85
CA LYS A 85 -3.13 -8.50 -13.85
C LYS A 85 -2.23 -7.40 -13.29
N ILE A 86 -2.61 -6.76 -12.18
CA ILE A 86 -1.88 -5.57 -11.71
C ILE A 86 -0.52 -5.89 -11.09
N ARG A 87 -0.30 -7.10 -10.56
CA ARG A 87 0.98 -7.47 -9.92
C ARG A 87 2.17 -7.42 -10.88
N ASN A 88 1.90 -7.51 -12.18
CA ASN A 88 2.89 -7.40 -13.24
C ASN A 88 3.20 -5.96 -13.67
N HIS A 89 2.50 -4.97 -13.08
CA HIS A 89 2.75 -3.56 -13.33
C HIS A 89 3.42 -2.90 -12.12
N SER A 90 4.40 -2.06 -12.39
CA SER A 90 4.99 -1.15 -11.41
C SER A 90 4.21 0.17 -11.33
N LEU A 91 4.48 0.98 -10.29
CA LEU A 91 3.98 2.35 -10.22
C LEU A 91 4.45 3.22 -11.42
N LEU A 92 5.57 2.86 -12.06
CA LEU A 92 6.08 3.60 -13.23
C LEU A 92 5.18 3.44 -14.45
N GLU A 93 4.47 2.30 -14.54
CA GLU A 93 3.54 1.94 -15.63
C GLU A 93 2.07 2.13 -15.22
N PHE A 94 1.81 2.91 -14.17
CA PHE A 94 0.47 3.04 -13.58
C PHE A 94 -0.61 3.44 -14.60
N LYS A 95 -0.25 4.27 -15.58
CA LYS A 95 -1.14 4.74 -16.65
C LYS A 95 -1.60 3.62 -17.59
N ASP A 96 -0.82 2.55 -17.70
CA ASP A 96 -1.03 1.44 -18.63
C ASP A 96 -1.92 0.35 -18.03
N ILE A 97 -2.19 0.43 -16.73
CA ILE A 97 -3.07 -0.50 -16.03
C ILE A 97 -4.53 -0.27 -16.47
N PRO A 98 -5.27 -1.32 -16.88
CA PRO A 98 -6.66 -1.19 -17.27
C PRO A 98 -7.50 -0.55 -16.16
N ARG A 99 -8.26 0.50 -16.54
CA ARG A 99 -9.08 1.27 -15.59
C ARG A 99 -10.05 0.39 -14.80
N GLU A 100 -10.74 -0.53 -15.46
CA GLU A 100 -11.74 -1.39 -14.83
C GLU A 100 -11.11 -2.37 -13.83
N THR A 101 -9.90 -2.85 -14.09
CA THR A 101 -9.13 -3.69 -13.15
C THR A 101 -8.85 -2.94 -11.85
N LEU A 102 -8.34 -1.70 -11.93
CA LEU A 102 -8.12 -0.87 -10.74
C LEU A 102 -9.42 -0.51 -10.03
N ARG A 103 -10.49 -0.25 -10.79
CA ARG A 103 -11.80 0.14 -10.23
C ARG A 103 -12.45 -1.00 -9.47
N LEU A 104 -12.34 -2.24 -9.95
CA LEU A 104 -12.80 -3.42 -9.25
C LEU A 104 -12.09 -3.55 -7.89
N ILE A 105 -10.76 -3.51 -7.89
CA ILE A 105 -9.94 -3.58 -6.67
C ILE A 105 -10.33 -2.47 -5.68
N TRP A 106 -10.48 -1.24 -6.18
CA TRP A 106 -10.88 -0.10 -5.37
C TRP A 106 -12.23 -0.32 -4.67
N THR A 107 -13.21 -0.81 -5.42
CA THR A 107 -14.58 -1.02 -4.95
C THR A 107 -14.65 -2.15 -3.94
N GLU A 108 -14.03 -3.29 -4.25
CA GLU A 108 -14.08 -4.49 -3.41
C GLU A 108 -13.30 -4.32 -2.11
N LEU A 109 -12.08 -3.76 -2.15
CA LEU A 109 -11.35 -3.46 -0.91
C LEU A 109 -12.05 -2.37 -0.08
N GLY A 110 -12.74 -1.44 -0.73
CA GLY A 110 -13.49 -0.37 -0.07
C GLY A 110 -14.71 -0.89 0.71
N ARG A 111 -15.43 -1.87 0.15
CA ARG A 111 -16.62 -2.46 0.77
C ARG A 111 -16.31 -3.14 2.10
N VAL A 112 -15.08 -3.58 2.34
CA VAL A 112 -14.65 -4.15 3.63
C VAL A 112 -14.98 -3.22 4.80
N LYS A 113 -14.88 -1.90 4.60
CA LYS A 113 -15.21 -0.91 5.64
C LYS A 113 -16.67 -0.49 5.64
N THR A 114 -17.28 -0.33 4.47
CA THR A 114 -18.58 0.35 4.33
C THR A 114 -19.74 -0.61 4.06
N LYS A 115 -19.45 -1.90 3.80
CA LYS A 115 -20.36 -2.93 3.29
C LYS A 115 -21.02 -2.60 1.94
N ASN A 116 -20.75 -1.43 1.38
CA ASN A 116 -21.39 -0.93 0.17
C ASN A 116 -20.38 -0.82 -0.97
N ARG A 117 -20.79 -1.25 -2.16
CA ARG A 117 -20.07 -1.02 -3.43
C ARG A 117 -20.28 0.43 -3.88
N SER A 118 -19.64 1.36 -3.18
CA SER A 118 -19.61 2.79 -3.54
C SER A 118 -18.32 3.14 -4.27
N ASP A 119 -18.37 4.13 -5.16
CA ASP A 119 -17.16 4.71 -5.73
C ASP A 119 -16.38 5.54 -4.69
N TYR A 120 -17.09 6.10 -3.69
CA TYR A 120 -16.50 6.90 -2.61
C TYR A 120 -16.10 6.03 -1.42
N GLN A 121 -14.80 5.82 -1.26
CA GLN A 121 -14.25 4.94 -0.25
C GLN A 121 -13.34 5.69 0.71
N TYR A 122 -13.23 5.20 1.95
CA TYR A 122 -12.20 5.67 2.87
C TYR A 122 -10.84 5.28 2.31
N VAL A 123 -10.00 6.24 1.95
CA VAL A 123 -8.77 5.96 1.20
C VAL A 123 -7.88 4.93 1.90
N MET A 124 -7.71 5.03 3.21
CA MET A 124 -6.87 4.09 3.98
C MET A 124 -7.43 2.67 3.99
N SER A 125 -8.76 2.47 3.93
CA SER A 125 -9.34 1.13 3.95
C SER A 125 -9.12 0.36 2.65
N VAL A 126 -8.89 1.09 1.54
CA VAL A 126 -8.48 0.51 0.26
C VAL A 126 -6.96 0.42 0.17
N CYS A 127 -6.27 1.51 0.49
CA CYS A 127 -4.88 1.67 0.14
C CYS A 127 -3.91 0.90 1.06
N LYS A 128 -4.26 0.65 2.32
CA LYS A 128 -3.44 -0.21 3.20
C LYS A 128 -3.43 -1.67 2.73
N PRO A 129 -4.58 -2.35 2.54
CA PRO A 129 -4.56 -3.70 2.00
C PRO A 129 -3.94 -3.74 0.60
N LEU A 130 -4.24 -2.76 -0.26
CA LEU A 130 -3.64 -2.72 -1.60
C LEU A 130 -2.12 -2.48 -1.55
N MET A 131 -1.59 -1.73 -0.58
CA MET A 131 -0.14 -1.61 -0.39
C MET A 131 0.48 -2.95 0.03
N MET A 132 -0.18 -3.72 0.89
CA MET A 132 0.30 -5.07 1.27
C MET A 132 0.30 -6.02 0.07
N LEU A 133 -0.78 -6.01 -0.71
CA LEU A 133 -0.96 -6.88 -1.86
C LEU A 133 -0.03 -6.50 -3.01
N TRP A 134 0.02 -5.23 -3.39
CA TRP A 134 0.65 -4.77 -4.63
C TRP A 134 1.95 -3.97 -4.42
N GLY A 135 2.13 -3.32 -3.27
CA GLY A 135 3.34 -2.54 -2.96
C GLY A 135 3.48 -1.22 -3.71
N GLN A 136 2.65 -0.93 -4.72
CA GLN A 136 2.79 0.26 -5.58
C GLN A 136 1.96 1.47 -5.11
N THR A 137 0.99 1.27 -4.21
CA THR A 137 0.21 2.38 -3.61
C THR A 137 0.72 2.76 -2.24
N LEU A 138 0.65 4.04 -1.88
CA LEU A 138 0.88 4.50 -0.51
C LEU A 138 -0.26 4.04 0.39
N ALA A 139 -0.04 3.94 1.71
CA ALA A 139 -1.12 3.68 2.67
C ALA A 139 -2.04 4.89 2.88
N PHE A 140 -1.53 6.09 2.57
CA PHE A 140 -2.24 7.37 2.73
C PHE A 140 -2.71 7.62 4.17
N ASP A 141 -1.88 7.28 5.15
CA ASP A 141 -2.11 7.69 6.53
C ASP A 141 -2.21 9.21 6.66
N LYS A 142 -2.82 9.69 7.75
CA LYS A 142 -3.04 11.13 7.98
C LYS A 142 -1.73 11.95 7.85
N ASN A 143 -0.62 11.43 8.37
CA ASN A 143 0.68 12.11 8.33
C ASN A 143 1.23 12.19 6.90
N VAL A 144 1.15 11.08 6.17
CA VAL A 144 1.57 10.98 4.76
C VAL A 144 0.73 11.94 3.91
N ARG A 145 -0.60 11.85 3.97
CA ARG A 145 -1.50 12.69 3.17
C ARG A 145 -1.30 14.18 3.37
N LYS A 146 -0.97 14.63 4.58
CA LYS A 146 -0.67 16.06 4.83
C LYS A 146 0.56 16.56 4.08
N LYS A 147 1.47 15.67 3.68
CA LYS A 147 2.78 16.00 3.12
C LYS A 147 2.95 15.63 1.65
N ILE A 148 2.12 14.73 1.11
CA ILE A 148 2.13 14.45 -0.34
C ILE A 148 1.85 15.74 -1.13
N PRO A 149 2.37 15.90 -2.36
CA PRO A 149 2.26 17.15 -3.12
C PRO A 149 0.94 17.32 -3.91
N PHE A 150 -0.16 16.71 -3.47
CA PHE A 150 -1.44 16.68 -4.21
C PHE A 150 -2.60 17.27 -3.41
N ALA A 151 -3.62 17.85 -4.05
CA ALA A 151 -4.65 18.65 -3.37
C ALA A 151 -5.56 17.88 -2.38
N ALA A 152 -5.67 16.55 -2.47
CA ALA A 152 -6.62 15.77 -1.67
C ALA A 152 -6.17 15.47 -0.21
N LYS A 153 -5.20 16.21 0.32
CA LYS A 153 -4.45 15.93 1.57
C LYS A 153 -5.30 15.75 2.83
N THR A 154 -6.49 16.35 2.88
CA THR A 154 -7.29 16.44 4.11
C THR A 154 -8.51 15.53 4.11
N LYS A 155 -8.97 15.07 2.93
CA LYS A 155 -10.19 14.27 2.80
C LYS A 155 -9.95 12.82 3.19
N SER A 156 -10.81 12.28 4.06
CA SER A 156 -10.78 10.88 4.51
C SER A 156 -11.32 9.90 3.46
N LYS A 157 -12.29 10.35 2.66
CA LYS A 157 -12.90 9.60 1.57
C LYS A 157 -12.54 10.20 0.23
N TRP A 158 -12.15 9.36 -0.73
CA TRP A 158 -11.90 9.72 -2.12
C TRP A 158 -12.80 8.89 -3.02
N ASN A 159 -13.12 9.40 -4.21
CA ASN A 159 -13.64 8.57 -5.28
C ASN A 159 -12.49 7.92 -6.06
N PHE A 160 -12.81 6.97 -6.93
CA PHE A 160 -11.81 6.23 -7.69
C PHE A 160 -10.92 7.16 -8.54
N GLU A 161 -11.53 8.11 -9.26
CA GLU A 161 -10.80 9.02 -10.15
C GLU A 161 -9.84 9.96 -9.39
N THR A 162 -10.21 10.38 -8.17
CA THR A 162 -9.32 11.17 -7.30
C THR A 162 -8.08 10.37 -6.93
N TRP A 163 -8.24 9.12 -6.50
CA TRP A 163 -7.12 8.25 -6.18
C TRP A 163 -6.25 7.97 -7.41
N LYS A 164 -6.87 7.60 -8.55
CA LYS A 164 -6.17 7.34 -9.81
C LYS A 164 -5.36 8.54 -10.27
N SER A 165 -5.92 9.75 -10.20
CA SER A 165 -5.24 11.00 -10.53
C SER A 165 -3.99 11.23 -9.66
N ILE A 166 -4.10 10.98 -8.35
CA ILE A 166 -2.97 11.12 -7.41
C ILE A 166 -1.87 10.09 -7.70
N MET A 167 -2.24 8.84 -7.95
CA MET A 167 -1.28 7.79 -8.29
C MET A 167 -0.58 8.06 -9.63
N ASN A 168 -1.29 8.55 -10.64
CA ASN A 168 -0.70 9.05 -11.88
C ASN A 168 0.29 10.19 -11.63
N GLY A 169 -0.03 11.11 -10.71
CA GLY A 169 0.88 12.18 -10.32
C GLY A 169 2.18 11.67 -9.69
N PHE A 170 2.13 10.61 -8.88
CA PHE A 170 3.34 9.96 -8.36
C PHE A 170 4.13 9.25 -9.45
N SER A 171 3.44 8.48 -10.30
CA SER A 171 4.03 7.79 -11.45
C SER A 171 4.78 8.77 -12.37
N HIS A 172 4.15 9.89 -12.71
CA HIS A 172 4.75 10.93 -13.55
C HIS A 172 6.02 11.52 -12.91
N LYS A 173 5.99 11.85 -11.61
CA LYS A 173 7.15 12.40 -10.91
C LYS A 173 8.30 11.39 -10.76
N LEU A 174 8.00 10.10 -10.58
CA LEU A 174 9.01 9.04 -10.58
C LEU A 174 9.68 8.92 -11.95
N ASN A 175 8.89 8.90 -13.02
CA ASN A 175 9.42 8.84 -14.39
C ASN A 175 10.26 10.07 -14.77
N GLN A 176 10.09 11.21 -14.09
CA GLN A 176 10.92 12.41 -14.27
C GLN A 176 12.20 12.42 -13.41
N SER A 177 12.45 11.39 -12.61
CA SER A 177 13.64 11.33 -11.73
C SER A 177 14.28 9.93 -11.78
N PRO A 178 14.96 9.57 -12.88
CA PRO A 178 15.61 8.28 -13.04
C PRO A 178 16.56 7.92 -11.89
N GLU A 179 17.30 8.90 -11.35
CA GLU A 179 18.22 8.70 -10.23
C GLU A 179 17.47 8.28 -8.96
N THR A 180 16.27 8.84 -8.73
CA THR A 180 15.41 8.40 -7.63
C THR A 180 14.91 6.97 -7.85
N VAL A 181 14.55 6.61 -9.08
CA VAL A 181 14.10 5.26 -9.42
C VAL A 181 15.20 4.23 -9.18
N GLU A 182 16.41 4.51 -9.67
CA GLU A 182 17.56 3.61 -9.49
C GLU A 182 17.95 3.47 -8.01
N PHE A 183 17.97 4.58 -7.25
CA PHE A 183 18.16 4.53 -5.80
C PHE A 183 17.15 3.60 -5.10
N LEU A 184 15.85 3.71 -5.44
CA LEU A 184 14.81 2.88 -4.82
C LEU A 184 14.90 1.41 -5.24
N LYS A 185 15.32 1.13 -6.48
CA LYS A 185 15.58 -0.25 -6.94
C LYS A 185 16.76 -0.87 -6.22
N GLU A 186 17.86 -0.12 -6.06
CA GLU A 186 19.01 -0.57 -5.27
C GLU A 186 18.62 -0.85 -3.83
N TRP A 187 17.82 0.04 -3.23
CA TRP A 187 17.28 -0.17 -1.89
C TRP A 187 16.40 -1.43 -1.81
N SER A 188 15.53 -1.64 -2.81
CA SER A 188 14.70 -2.85 -2.90
C SER A 188 15.56 -4.12 -3.02
N ARG A 189 16.63 -4.07 -3.81
CA ARG A 189 17.56 -5.20 -3.97
C ARG A 189 18.25 -5.54 -2.65
N LYS A 190 18.68 -4.52 -1.91
CA LYS A 190 19.31 -4.66 -0.59
C LYS A 190 18.36 -5.28 0.44
N GLU A 191 17.12 -4.79 0.51
CA GLU A 191 16.18 -5.16 1.58
C GLU A 191 15.35 -6.43 1.26
N PHE A 192 15.03 -6.65 -0.01
CA PHE A 192 14.11 -7.70 -0.45
C PHE A 192 14.73 -8.70 -1.45
N GLY A 193 16.01 -8.52 -1.81
CA GLY A 193 16.70 -9.40 -2.76
C GLY A 193 16.22 -9.26 -4.21
N THR A 194 15.41 -8.24 -4.52
CA THR A 194 14.91 -7.98 -5.87
C THR A 194 14.71 -6.50 -6.13
N ASP A 195 14.96 -6.05 -7.36
CA ASP A 195 14.57 -4.74 -7.86
C ASP A 195 13.23 -4.76 -8.63
N THR A 196 12.69 -5.95 -8.90
CA THR A 196 11.38 -6.15 -9.54
C THR A 196 10.56 -7.26 -8.86
N PRO A 197 9.41 -6.94 -8.24
CA PRO A 197 8.82 -5.60 -8.08
C PRO A 197 9.43 -4.83 -6.89
N ALA A 198 9.88 -3.59 -7.12
CA ALA A 198 10.17 -2.64 -6.04
C ALA A 198 8.86 -2.09 -5.43
N PRO A 199 8.71 -2.05 -4.09
CA PRO A 199 7.49 -1.57 -3.44
C PRO A 199 7.45 -0.03 -3.35
N TYR A 200 7.38 0.67 -4.49
CA TYR A 200 7.43 2.13 -4.56
C TYR A 200 6.40 2.83 -3.65
N GLY A 201 5.21 2.27 -3.52
CA GLY A 201 4.17 2.79 -2.64
C GLY A 201 4.60 2.82 -1.18
N ARG A 202 5.27 1.75 -0.72
CA ARG A 202 5.83 1.69 0.63
C ARG A 202 6.96 2.70 0.82
N PHE A 203 7.87 2.80 -0.14
CA PHE A 203 8.97 3.76 -0.08
C PHE A 203 8.47 5.21 -0.04
N LEU A 204 7.48 5.55 -0.86
CA LEU A 204 6.84 6.86 -0.82
C LEU A 204 6.13 7.08 0.51
N ASP A 205 5.47 6.07 1.08
CA ASP A 205 4.82 6.18 2.40
C ASP A 205 5.85 6.53 3.49
N ILE A 206 7.01 5.85 3.52
CA ILE A 206 8.14 6.17 4.41
C ILE A 206 8.65 7.58 4.17
N TYR A 207 8.91 7.92 2.90
CA TYR A 207 9.48 9.22 2.53
C TYR A 207 8.57 10.39 2.89
N TYR A 208 7.25 10.24 2.87
CA TYR A 208 6.30 11.31 3.21
C TYR A 208 5.80 11.24 4.65
N PHE A 209 6.09 10.16 5.38
CA PHE A 209 5.76 10.07 6.79
C PHE A 209 6.59 11.08 7.60
N THR A 210 5.90 11.99 8.28
CA THR A 210 6.51 12.86 9.27
C THR A 210 5.97 12.46 10.63
N ASP A 211 6.84 11.98 11.50
CA ASP A 211 6.45 11.80 12.88
C ASP A 211 6.16 13.19 13.47
N SER A 212 4.90 13.46 13.79
CA SER A 212 4.52 14.68 14.50
C SER A 212 4.88 14.57 15.99
N SER A 213 5.46 13.44 16.40
CA SER A 213 5.60 13.02 17.78
C SER A 213 7.07 13.01 18.24
N LYS A 214 7.63 14.20 18.42
CA LYS A 214 8.44 14.43 19.64
C LYS A 214 7.55 14.45 20.91
N ARG A 215 6.38 13.82 20.90
CA ARG A 215 5.34 13.83 21.96
C ARG A 215 4.83 12.45 22.38
N PHE A 216 5.42 11.36 21.90
CA PHE A 216 5.02 9.99 22.31
C PHE A 216 6.16 9.20 22.97
N GLN A 217 6.95 9.85 23.83
CA GLN A 217 7.85 9.15 24.76
C GLN A 217 7.55 9.37 26.26
N GLN A 218 6.47 10.05 26.64
CA GLN A 218 6.05 10.11 28.05
C GLN A 218 4.52 10.14 28.15
N THR A 219 3.90 8.95 28.26
CA THR A 219 2.71 8.67 29.09
C THR A 219 2.22 7.27 28.80
N ARG A 220 2.80 6.30 29.49
CA ARG A 220 2.17 5.02 29.86
C ARG A 220 3.00 4.37 30.96
N PHE A 221 3.05 5.07 32.09
CA PHE A 221 3.03 4.46 33.41
C PHE A 221 2.03 5.29 34.20
N LEU A 222 0.88 4.67 34.44
CA LEU A 222 -0.06 4.75 35.56
C LEU A 222 -1.31 3.98 35.12
#